data_AF-A0A7W4GIU2-F1
#
_entry.id   AF-A0A7W4GIU2-F1
#
_cell.length_a   1.000
_cell.length_b   1.000
_cell.length_c   1.000
_cell.angle_alpha   90.00
_cell.angle_beta   90.00
_cell.angle_gamma   90.00
#
_symmetry.space_group_name_H-M   'P 1'
#
loop_
_entity.id
_entity.type
_entity.pdbx_description
1 polymer ?
#
loop_
_entity_poly.entity_id
_entity_poly.type
_entity_poly.pdbx_seq_one_letter_code
_entity_poly.pdbx_strand_id
1 'polypeptide(L)'
;MRDFDDEYKLHNSPIPERLKLARKKVGISQKELGVRIGMDENSASGRMNHYEKGRHVPDIQTLKKMANELKVPLNYFFCEDDQSAELAVLVALLSDEEKKSLIASLNGSNIE
;
A
#
# COMPACT_ATOMS: atom_id res chain seq x y z
N MET A 1 3.16 10.06 -35.12
CA MET A 1 1.95 10.21 -34.27
C MET A 1 2.46 10.08 -32.85
N ARG A 2 2.67 11.19 -32.15
CA ARG A 2 3.08 11.16 -30.73
C ARG A 2 1.78 11.01 -29.95
N ASP A 3 1.68 9.90 -29.22
CA ASP A 3 0.49 9.56 -28.46
C ASP A 3 0.21 10.68 -27.45
N PHE A 4 -0.91 11.36 -27.65
CA PHE A 4 -1.43 12.48 -26.84
C PHE A 4 -1.90 12.04 -25.45
N ASP A 5 -1.64 10.79 -25.05
CA ASP A 5 -2.14 10.15 -23.83
C ASP A 5 -1.15 10.21 -22.65
N ASP A 6 0.09 10.70 -22.84
CA ASP A 6 1.10 10.76 -21.76
C ASP A 6 0.92 11.99 -20.82
N GLU A 7 -0.02 12.89 -21.12
CA GLU A 7 -0.26 14.17 -20.42
C GLU A 7 -1.37 14.10 -19.33
N TYR A 8 -1.95 12.93 -19.08
CA TYR A 8 -2.83 12.66 -17.93
C TYR A 8 -2.27 11.56 -17.02
N LYS A 9 -0.94 11.54 -16.80
CA LYS A 9 -0.36 10.76 -15.70
C LYS A 9 -1.04 11.21 -14.41
N LEU A 10 -1.85 10.31 -13.85
CA LEU A 10 -2.45 10.40 -12.53
C LEU A 10 -1.35 10.80 -11.53
N HIS A 11 -1.20 12.09 -11.28
CA HIS A 11 -0.20 12.63 -10.39
C HIS A 11 -0.51 12.16 -8.96
N ASN A 12 0.45 11.43 -8.39
CA ASN A 12 0.67 11.09 -6.98
C ASN A 12 -0.39 10.26 -6.24
N SER A 13 -0.81 9.11 -6.78
CA SER A 13 -1.25 8.03 -5.87
C SER A 13 -0.03 7.36 -5.23
N PRO A 14 0.07 7.24 -3.89
CA PRO A 14 1.15 6.49 -3.24
C PRO A 14 1.01 4.97 -3.40
N ILE A 15 -0.16 4.49 -3.85
CA ILE A 15 -0.49 3.06 -3.96
C ILE A 15 0.55 2.28 -4.77
N PRO A 16 0.97 2.69 -5.98
CA PRO A 16 1.89 1.90 -6.81
C PRO A 16 3.23 1.66 -6.12
N GLU A 17 3.78 2.70 -5.50
CA GLU A 17 5.06 2.63 -4.79
C GLU A 17 4.94 1.82 -3.50
N ARG A 18 3.94 2.11 -2.66
CA ARG A 18 3.70 1.37 -1.42
C ARG A 18 3.47 -0.12 -1.69
N LEU A 19 2.68 -0.45 -2.71
CA LEU A 19 2.46 -1.83 -3.13
C LEU A 19 3.76 -2.54 -3.50
N LYS A 20 4.58 -1.90 -4.33
CA LYS A 20 5.87 -2.45 -4.76
C LYS A 20 6.83 -2.63 -3.58
N LEU A 21 6.91 -1.67 -2.66
CA LEU A 21 7.76 -1.73 -1.48
C LEU A 21 7.33 -2.85 -0.53
N ALA A 22 6.05 -2.92 -0.18
CA ALA A 22 5.53 -3.98 0.68
C ALA A 22 5.71 -5.37 0.05
N ARG A 23 5.44 -5.51 -1.25
CA ARG A 23 5.69 -6.78 -1.97
C ARG A 23 7.16 -7.19 -1.93
N LYS A 24 8.06 -6.25 -2.20
CA LYS A 24 9.50 -6.51 -2.14
C LYS A 24 9.96 -6.88 -0.73
N LYS A 25 9.41 -6.27 0.32
CA LYS A 25 9.70 -6.59 1.73
C LYS A 25 9.31 -8.03 2.08
N VAL A 26 8.21 -8.53 1.53
CA VAL A 26 7.79 -9.94 1.69
C VAL A 26 8.55 -10.89 0.77
N GLY A 27 9.22 -10.38 -0.27
CA GLY A 27 10.10 -11.17 -1.14
C GLY A 27 9.40 -11.99 -2.22
N ILE A 28 8.17 -11.64 -2.59
CA ILE A 28 7.37 -12.37 -3.59
C ILE A 28 7.31 -11.66 -4.94
N SER A 29 7.11 -12.41 -6.02
CA SER A 29 6.96 -11.84 -7.37
C SER A 29 5.60 -11.16 -7.56
N GLN A 30 5.45 -10.32 -8.59
CA GLN A 30 4.15 -9.76 -8.97
C GLN A 30 3.14 -10.87 -9.28
N LYS A 31 3.53 -11.88 -10.06
CA LYS A 31 2.68 -13.03 -10.38
C LYS A 31 2.22 -13.76 -9.12
N GLU A 32 3.15 -14.05 -8.23
CA GLU A 32 2.90 -14.73 -6.95
C GLU A 32 1.87 -13.96 -6.11
N LEU A 33 2.05 -12.66 -5.91
CA LEU A 33 1.09 -11.84 -5.16
C LEU A 33 -0.30 -11.85 -5.83
N GLY A 34 -0.36 -11.68 -7.15
CA GLY A 34 -1.61 -11.72 -7.90
C GLY A 34 -2.37 -13.04 -7.69
N VAL A 35 -1.67 -14.17 -7.79
CA VAL A 35 -2.26 -15.50 -7.57
C VAL A 35 -2.76 -15.64 -6.12
N ARG A 36 -1.98 -15.22 -5.11
CA ARG A 36 -2.39 -15.29 -3.70
C ARG A 36 -3.65 -14.51 -3.37
N ILE A 37 -3.87 -13.36 -4.02
CA ILE A 37 -5.11 -12.57 -3.86
C ILE A 37 -6.29 -13.09 -4.71
N GLY A 38 -6.13 -14.24 -5.37
CA GLY A 38 -7.18 -14.93 -6.13
C GLY A 38 -7.30 -14.49 -7.59
N MET A 39 -6.24 -13.96 -8.20
CA MET A 39 -6.22 -13.70 -9.64
C MET A 39 -5.92 -14.98 -10.43
N ASP A 40 -6.51 -15.07 -11.62
CA ASP A 40 -6.12 -16.06 -12.62
C ASP A 40 -4.61 -15.95 -12.95
N GLU A 41 -3.93 -17.09 -12.99
CA GLU A 41 -2.48 -17.19 -13.10
C GLU A 41 -1.92 -16.55 -14.37
N ASN A 42 -2.65 -16.65 -15.50
CA ASN A 42 -2.23 -16.10 -16.79
C ASN A 42 -2.33 -14.57 -16.82
N SER A 43 -3.23 -14.00 -16.02
CA SER A 43 -3.46 -12.55 -15.93
C SER A 43 -2.78 -11.87 -14.74
N ALA A 44 -2.32 -12.63 -13.75
CA ALA A 44 -1.83 -12.12 -12.47
C ALA A 44 -0.64 -11.16 -12.61
N SER A 45 0.39 -11.55 -13.40
CA SER A 45 1.58 -10.73 -13.60
C SER A 45 1.27 -9.39 -14.26
N GLY A 46 0.45 -9.39 -15.31
CA GLY A 46 0.05 -8.20 -16.06
C GLY A 46 -0.74 -7.22 -15.19
N ARG A 47 -1.76 -7.70 -14.47
CA ARG A 47 -2.57 -6.87 -13.56
C ARG A 47 -1.72 -6.25 -12.45
N MET A 48 -0.86 -7.04 -11.81
CA MET A 48 0.01 -6.54 -10.76
C MET A 48 1.03 -5.52 -11.27
N ASN A 49 1.57 -5.71 -12.48
CA ASN A 49 2.41 -4.72 -13.13
C ASN A 49 1.64 -3.41 -13.41
N HIS A 50 0.37 -3.49 -13.79
CA HIS A 50 -0.45 -2.29 -14.01
C HIS A 50 -0.67 -1.51 -12.72
N TYR A 51 -0.92 -2.20 -11.60
CA TYR A 51 -1.04 -1.58 -10.28
C TYR A 51 0.28 -0.93 -9.83
N GLU A 52 1.41 -1.63 -9.92
CA GLU A 52 2.72 -1.08 -9.52
C GLU A 52 3.26 0.03 -10.44
N LYS A 53 2.70 0.16 -11.64
CA LYS A 53 2.99 1.26 -12.57
C LYS A 53 1.97 2.39 -12.49
N GLY A 54 0.92 2.25 -11.68
CA GLY A 54 -0.16 3.23 -11.58
C GLY A 54 -1.03 3.34 -12.84
N ARG A 55 -0.97 2.36 -13.76
CA ARG A 55 -1.83 2.34 -14.96
C ARG A 55 -3.29 2.02 -14.62
N HIS A 56 -3.50 1.27 -13.55
CA HIS A 56 -4.81 1.01 -12.97
C HIS A 56 -4.72 1.18 -11.46
N VAL A 57 -5.82 1.61 -10.86
CA VAL A 57 -5.98 1.69 -9.41
C VAL A 57 -6.76 0.45 -8.95
N PRO A 58 -6.20 -0.38 -8.05
CA PRO A 58 -6.96 -1.48 -7.47
C PRO A 58 -8.11 -0.94 -6.62
N ASP A 59 -9.24 -1.64 -6.62
CA ASP A 59 -10.33 -1.29 -5.70
C ASP A 59 -9.97 -1.59 -4.23
N ILE A 60 -10.78 -1.06 -3.31
CA ILE A 60 -10.54 -1.24 -1.87
C ILE A 60 -10.52 -2.72 -1.46
N GLN A 61 -11.34 -3.57 -2.09
CA GLN A 61 -11.38 -5.00 -1.76
C GLN A 61 -10.10 -5.71 -2.17
N THR A 62 -9.56 -5.37 -3.34
CA THR A 62 -8.27 -5.83 -3.85
C THR A 62 -7.13 -5.34 -2.97
N LEU A 63 -7.14 -4.07 -2.57
CA LEU A 63 -6.16 -3.52 -1.62
C LEU A 63 -6.21 -4.22 -0.26
N LYS A 64 -7.39 -4.56 0.28
CA LYS A 64 -7.52 -5.34 1.52
C LYS A 64 -6.89 -6.72 1.40
N LYS A 65 -7.10 -7.41 0.28
CA LYS A 65 -6.47 -8.72 0.02
C LYS A 65 -4.94 -8.58 -0.05
N MET A 66 -4.44 -7.57 -0.76
CA MET A 66 -3.01 -7.27 -0.81
C MET A 66 -2.45 -6.93 0.58
N ALA A 67 -3.16 -6.13 1.38
CA ALA A 67 -2.76 -5.75 2.74
C ALA A 67 -2.51 -7.00 3.60
N ASN A 68 -3.47 -7.94 3.58
CA ASN A 68 -3.38 -9.19 4.31
C ASN A 68 -2.18 -10.04 3.86
N GLU A 69 -2.00 -10.24 2.55
CA GLU A 69 -0.88 -11.00 1.99
C GLU A 69 0.48 -10.36 2.27
N LEU A 70 0.51 -9.02 2.28
CA LEU A 70 1.73 -8.24 2.46
C LEU A 70 2.03 -7.88 3.92
N LYS A 71 1.17 -8.28 4.85
CA LYS A 71 1.29 -8.04 6.30
C LYS A 71 1.48 -6.56 6.63
N VAL A 72 0.72 -5.70 5.96
CA VAL A 72 0.65 -4.25 6.21
C VAL A 72 -0.81 -3.84 6.43
N PRO A 73 -1.10 -2.81 7.24
CA PRO A 73 -2.46 -2.32 7.38
C PRO A 73 -2.94 -1.64 6.09
N LEU A 74 -4.26 -1.60 5.85
CA LEU A 74 -4.82 -1.03 4.61
C LEU A 74 -4.38 0.42 4.38
N ASN A 75 -4.30 1.23 5.44
CA ASN A 75 -3.91 2.64 5.35
C ASN A 75 -2.46 2.84 4.87
N TYR A 76 -1.59 1.82 4.95
CA TYR A 76 -0.22 1.86 4.43
C TYR A 76 -0.15 2.25 2.95
N PHE A 77 -1.10 1.79 2.13
CA PHE A 77 -1.12 2.09 0.69
C PHE A 77 -1.44 3.55 0.37
N PHE A 78 -1.88 4.32 1.37
CA PHE A 78 -2.26 5.73 1.24
C PHE A 78 -1.23 6.67 1.87
N CYS A 79 -0.15 6.16 2.45
CA CYS A 79 0.91 6.97 3.04
C CYS A 79 1.79 7.59 1.94
N GLU A 80 1.88 8.91 1.89
CA GLU A 80 2.70 9.61 0.88
C GLU A 80 4.20 9.53 1.21
N ASP A 81 4.58 9.64 2.47
CA ASP A 81 5.98 9.59 2.93
C ASP A 81 6.30 8.32 3.74
N ASP A 82 7.60 8.01 3.83
CA ASP A 82 8.10 6.79 4.47
C ASP A 82 7.85 6.76 5.99
N GLN A 83 7.86 7.92 6.66
CA GLN A 83 7.63 8.00 8.10
C GLN A 83 6.17 7.66 8.43
N SER A 84 5.22 8.20 7.67
CA SER A 84 3.80 7.86 7.76
C SER A 84 3.55 6.38 7.49
N ALA A 85 4.22 5.81 6.49
CA ALA A 85 4.10 4.39 6.16
C ALA A 85 4.67 3.49 7.28
N GLU A 86 5.81 3.86 7.84
CA GLU A 86 6.40 3.16 8.98
C GLU A 86 5.51 3.24 10.22
N LEU A 87 5.03 4.44 10.57
CA LEU A 87 4.10 4.65 11.67
C LEU A 87 2.82 3.83 11.50
N ALA A 88 2.24 3.79 10.29
CA ALA A 88 1.06 2.99 10.03
C ALA A 88 1.29 1.51 10.39
N VAL A 89 2.43 0.93 9.99
CA VAL A 89 2.79 -0.46 10.32
C VAL A 89 3.02 -0.62 11.82
N LEU A 90 3.79 0.26 12.47
CA LEU A 90 4.08 0.17 13.90
C LEU A 90 2.80 0.28 14.74
N VAL A 91 1.93 1.25 14.45
CA VAL A 91 0.65 1.45 15.15
C VAL A 91 -0.28 0.25 14.96
N ALA A 92 -0.25 -0.41 13.79
CA ALA A 92 -1.05 -1.61 13.56
C ALA A 92 -0.63 -2.81 14.42
N LEU A 93 0.62 -2.83 14.93
CA LEU A 93 1.14 -3.87 15.81
C LEU A 93 0.86 -3.62 17.29
N LEU A 94 0.49 -2.39 17.66
CA LEU A 94 0.16 -2.04 19.04
C LEU A 94 -1.21 -2.60 19.45
N SER A 95 -1.31 -2.99 20.72
CA SER A 95 -2.58 -3.20 21.41
C SER A 95 -3.40 -1.90 21.51
N ASP A 96 -4.68 -2.02 21.84
CA ASP A 96 -5.54 -0.84 21.97
C ASP A 96 -5.16 0.02 23.18
N GLU A 97 -4.65 -0.58 24.26
CA GLU A 97 -4.09 0.13 25.42
C GLU A 97 -2.83 0.92 25.05
N GLU A 98 -1.90 0.31 24.29
CA GLU A 98 -0.69 1.01 23.82
C GLU A 98 -1.02 2.15 22.86
N LYS A 99 -2.00 1.97 21.96
CA LYS A 99 -2.48 3.05 21.09
C LYS A 99 -3.05 4.21 21.89
N LYS A 100 -3.88 3.94 22.90
CA LYS A 100 -4.44 4.97 23.79
C LYS A 100 -3.33 5.73 24.51
N SER A 101 -2.33 5.02 25.03
CA SER A 101 -1.17 5.61 25.69
C SER A 101 -0.36 6.51 24.74
N LEU A 102 -0.10 6.05 23.52
CA LEU A 102 0.58 6.82 22.48
C LEU A 102 -0.20 8.08 22.09
N ILE A 103 -1.52 7.99 21.92
CA ILE A 103 -2.36 9.16 21.61
C ILE A 103 -2.30 10.18 22.75
N ALA A 104 -2.35 9.72 24.00
CA ALA A 104 -2.24 10.59 25.16
C ALA A 104 -0.88 11.31 25.24
N SER A 105 0.23 10.61 24.97
CA SER A 105 1.57 11.22 25.01
C SER A 105 1.78 12.23 23.89
N LEU A 106 1.30 11.96 22.68
CA LEU A 106 1.41 12.89 21.54
C LEU A 106 0.54 14.14 21.74
N ASN A 107 -0.66 14.00 22.30
CA ASN A 107 -1.52 15.15 22.60
C ASN A 107 -0.96 16.01 23.75
N GLY A 108 -0.34 15.38 24.74
CA GLY A 108 0.32 16.10 25.85
C GLY A 108 1.60 16.82 25.42
N SER A 109 2.28 16.33 24.39
CA SER A 109 3.52 16.94 23.86
C SER A 109 3.28 18.17 22.96
N ASN A 110 2.02 18.43 22.57
CA ASN A 110 1.62 19.57 21.73
C ASN A 110 1.08 20.77 22.53
N ILE A 111 1.27 20.77 23.86
CA ILE A 111 0.90 21.87 24.76
C ILE A 111 2.15 22.37 25.50
N GLU A 112 3.17 22.80 24.76
CA GLU A 112 4.19 23.76 25.23
C GLU A 112 4.58 24.70 24.09
#